data_AF-A0A0S9QEH5-F1
#
_entry.id   AF-A0A0S9QEH5-F1
#
_cell.length_a   1.000
_cell.length_b   1.000
_cell.length_c   1.000
_cell.angle_alpha   90.00
_cell.angle_beta   90.00
_cell.angle_gamma   90.00
#
_symmetry.space_group_name_H-M   'P 1'
#
loop_
_entity.id
_entity.type
_entity.pdbx_description
1 polymer ?
#
loop_
_entity_poly.entity_id
_entity_poly.type
_entity_poly.pdbx_seq_one_letter_code
_entity_poly.pdbx_strand_id
1 'polypeptide(L)'
;MNRDRTVAPRAFPEGAGPGTGDAPPASIAIADPTGLEDELQRRLGQIVFSTLCEELGRSALLSVERDIAATGSLTPDHLRAARALLNWSMSDLALESGLSISTIKRIELEPQDVARRSYRLVVDTLRGGGIRFVTLDGGTIAVAKAKRTTPPVSALPARIPGHAG
;
A
#
# COMPACT_ATOMS: atom_id res chain seq x y z
N MET A 1 -2.79 67.50 30.76
CA MET A 1 -2.67 68.96 30.51
C MET A 1 -2.67 69.18 28.99
N ASN A 2 -3.82 69.45 28.38
CA ASN A 2 -4.38 70.79 28.05
C ASN A 2 -3.70 71.38 26.79
N ARG A 3 -4.38 71.78 25.70
CA ARG A 3 -5.72 72.40 25.50
C ARG A 3 -6.25 72.06 24.08
N ASP A 4 -7.53 71.81 23.82
CA ASP A 4 -8.65 72.79 23.66
C ASP A 4 -8.27 73.92 22.68
N ARG A 5 -8.94 74.27 21.56
CA ARG A 5 -10.33 74.22 21.04
C ARG A 5 -10.26 74.47 19.52
N THR A 6 -11.30 74.19 18.70
CA THR A 6 -12.20 75.22 18.08
C THR A 6 -13.23 74.46 17.20
N VAL A 7 -14.48 74.31 17.64
CA VAL A 7 -15.71 75.03 17.21
C VAL A 7 -16.17 74.73 15.76
N ALA A 8 -17.30 74.02 15.65
CA ALA A 8 -18.24 73.99 14.51
C ALA A 8 -19.14 75.27 14.53
N PRO A 9 -20.06 75.61 13.57
CA PRO A 9 -20.74 74.72 12.61
C PRO A 9 -21.19 75.35 11.24
N ARG A 10 -21.97 74.55 10.50
CA ARG A 10 -23.00 74.89 9.47
C ARG A 10 -22.55 75.26 8.05
N ALA A 11 -22.92 74.42 7.07
CA ALA A 11 -24.14 74.61 6.26
C ALA A 11 -24.27 73.51 5.18
N PHE A 12 -25.43 72.84 5.13
CA PHE A 12 -25.94 72.17 3.93
C PHE A 12 -26.77 73.18 3.12
N PRO A 13 -26.74 73.09 1.79
CA PRO A 13 -27.94 72.59 1.09
C PRO A 13 -27.54 71.57 0.00
N GLU A 14 -28.15 70.39 -0.02
CA GLU A 14 -29.34 70.09 -0.85
C GLU A 14 -29.24 70.64 -2.29
N GLY A 15 -28.84 69.75 -3.20
CA GLY A 15 -28.89 69.94 -4.64
C GLY A 15 -29.26 68.61 -5.29
N ALA A 16 -30.55 68.42 -5.51
CA ALA A 16 -31.14 67.29 -6.20
C ALA A 16 -30.66 67.22 -7.66
N GLY A 17 -30.28 66.03 -8.10
CA GLY A 17 -30.18 65.66 -9.51
C GLY A 17 -30.94 64.35 -9.72
N PRO A 18 -31.94 64.27 -10.63
CA PRO A 18 -32.71 63.06 -10.86
C PRO A 18 -31.94 62.15 -11.82
N GLY A 19 -31.17 61.21 -11.26
CA GLY A 19 -30.57 60.12 -12.00
C GLY A 19 -31.53 58.95 -12.07
N THR A 20 -32.48 59.00 -13.00
CA THR A 20 -33.20 57.82 -13.50
C THR A 20 -32.17 56.82 -14.03
N GLY A 21 -31.99 55.72 -13.28
CA GLY A 21 -31.07 54.64 -13.61
C GLY A 21 -31.62 53.36 -13.02
N ASP A 22 -32.55 52.78 -13.75
CA ASP A 22 -33.10 51.44 -13.56
C ASP A 22 -31.94 50.44 -13.45
N ALA A 23 -31.73 49.87 -12.27
CA ALA A 23 -30.83 48.74 -12.06
C ALA A 23 -31.59 47.72 -11.21
N PRO A 24 -31.98 46.56 -11.76
CA PRO A 24 -32.58 45.51 -10.96
C PRO A 24 -31.55 45.04 -9.92
N PRO A 25 -31.96 44.64 -8.70
CA PRO A 25 -31.04 43.97 -7.81
C PRO A 25 -30.56 42.70 -8.52
N ALA A 26 -29.24 42.58 -8.71
CA ALA A 26 -28.63 41.36 -9.20
C ALA A 26 -29.11 40.21 -8.32
N SER A 27 -30.04 39.41 -8.83
CA SER A 27 -30.35 38.11 -8.25
C SER A 27 -29.03 37.36 -8.16
N ILE A 28 -28.57 37.14 -6.93
CA ILE A 28 -27.56 36.14 -6.64
C ILE A 28 -28.09 34.85 -7.25
N ALA A 29 -27.50 34.46 -8.39
CA ALA A 29 -27.70 33.14 -8.93
C ALA A 29 -27.18 32.20 -7.85
N ILE A 30 -28.11 31.55 -7.15
CA ILE A 30 -27.81 30.41 -6.29
C ILE A 30 -27.18 29.40 -7.23
N ALA A 31 -25.85 29.31 -7.21
CA ALA A 31 -25.11 28.31 -7.94
C ALA A 31 -25.70 26.96 -7.56
N ASP A 32 -26.04 26.17 -8.58
CA ASP A 32 -26.63 24.85 -8.44
C ASP A 32 -25.86 24.04 -7.38
N PRO A 33 -26.43 23.82 -6.17
CA PRO A 33 -25.67 23.28 -5.04
C PRO A 33 -25.17 21.86 -5.31
N THR A 34 -25.85 21.14 -6.21
CA THR A 34 -25.49 19.81 -6.69
C THR A 34 -24.13 19.78 -7.39
N GLY A 35 -23.78 20.80 -8.19
CA GLY A 35 -22.48 20.82 -8.87
C GLY A 35 -21.30 21.05 -7.92
N LEU A 36 -21.54 21.80 -6.83
CA LEU A 36 -20.53 22.03 -5.79
C LEU A 36 -20.36 20.79 -4.90
N GLU A 37 -21.47 20.12 -4.56
CA GLU A 37 -21.47 18.86 -3.81
C GLU A 37 -20.79 17.74 -4.61
N ASP A 38 -21.07 17.64 -5.92
CA ASP A 38 -20.42 16.68 -6.82
C ASP A 38 -18.91 16.94 -6.94
N GLU A 39 -18.50 18.20 -7.06
CA GLU A 39 -17.08 18.57 -7.13
C GLU A 39 -16.37 18.34 -5.78
N LEU A 40 -17.02 18.66 -4.65
CA LEU A 40 -16.51 18.36 -3.32
C LEU A 40 -16.35 16.84 -3.12
N GLN A 41 -17.35 16.06 -3.51
CA GLN A 41 -17.33 14.60 -3.42
C GLN A 41 -16.23 14.01 -4.31
N ARG A 42 -16.02 14.56 -5.51
CA ARG A 42 -14.92 14.19 -6.42
C ARG A 42 -13.55 14.50 -5.82
N ARG A 43 -13.36 15.70 -5.25
CA ARG A 43 -12.09 16.11 -4.65
C ARG A 43 -11.78 15.36 -3.36
N LEU A 44 -12.79 15.12 -2.52
CA LEU A 44 -12.66 14.27 -1.33
C LEU A 44 -12.31 12.84 -1.73
N GLY A 45 -12.96 12.29 -2.76
CA GLY A 45 -12.62 10.98 -3.32
C GLY A 45 -11.17 10.91 -3.80
N GLN A 46 -10.68 11.93 -4.51
CA GLN A 46 -9.29 11.99 -4.96
C GLN A 46 -8.29 12.08 -3.81
N ILE A 47 -8.55 12.91 -2.80
CA ILE A 47 -7.67 13.05 -1.64
C ILE A 47 -7.62 11.74 -0.86
N VAL A 48 -8.79 11.16 -0.56
CA VAL A 48 -8.87 9.88 0.16
C VAL A 48 -8.16 8.78 -0.63
N PHE A 49 -8.38 8.71 -1.95
CA PHE A 49 -7.71 7.72 -2.79
C PHE A 49 -6.19 7.94 -2.86
N SER A 50 -5.70 9.18 -3.03
CA SER A 50 -4.26 9.47 -3.05
C SER A 50 -3.61 9.15 -1.72
N THR A 51 -4.24 9.54 -0.60
CA THR A 51 -3.74 9.24 0.74
C THR A 51 -3.74 7.75 1.01
N LEU A 52 -4.79 7.03 0.61
CA LEU A 52 -4.82 5.56 0.70
C LEU A 52 -3.77 4.92 -0.20
N CYS A 53 -3.53 5.42 -1.42
CA CYS A 53 -2.49 4.90 -2.29
C CYS A 53 -1.08 5.18 -1.77
N GLU A 54 -0.86 6.34 -1.14
CA GLU A 54 0.41 6.66 -0.50
C GLU A 54 0.62 5.81 0.76
N GLU A 55 -0.39 5.69 1.62
CA GLU A 55 -0.31 4.92 2.87
C GLU A 55 -0.28 3.42 2.61
N LEU A 56 -1.20 2.88 1.80
CA LEU A 56 -1.22 1.46 1.44
C LEU A 56 -0.07 1.10 0.49
N GLY A 57 0.32 2.00 -0.41
CA GLY A 57 1.45 1.79 -1.32
C GLY A 57 2.78 1.77 -0.58
N ARG A 58 3.01 2.71 0.35
CA ARG A 58 4.18 2.66 1.26
C ARG A 58 4.11 1.44 2.17
N SER A 59 2.94 1.10 2.73
CA SER A 59 2.78 -0.07 3.60
C SER A 59 3.02 -1.38 2.87
N ALA A 60 2.57 -1.52 1.62
CA ALA A 60 2.85 -2.67 0.79
C ALA A 60 4.35 -2.76 0.45
N LEU A 61 5.00 -1.63 0.15
CA LEU A 61 6.44 -1.58 -0.12
C LEU A 61 7.26 -1.93 1.14
N LEU A 62 6.90 -1.37 2.30
CA LEU A 62 7.49 -1.69 3.61
C LEU A 62 7.26 -3.15 4.00
N SER A 63 6.12 -3.75 3.62
CA SER A 63 5.83 -5.17 3.86
C SER A 63 6.72 -6.08 3.02
N VAL A 64 6.97 -5.71 1.76
CA VAL A 64 7.90 -6.44 0.87
C VAL A 64 9.35 -6.28 1.33
N GLU A 65 9.74 -5.09 1.78
CA GLU A 65 11.11 -4.82 2.27
C GLU A 65 11.45 -5.58 3.55
N ARG A 66 10.47 -5.76 4.46
CA ARG A 66 10.63 -6.62 5.65
C ARG A 66 10.79 -8.10 5.29
N ASP A 67 10.17 -8.56 4.21
CA ASP A 67 10.22 -9.97 3.78
C ASP A 67 11.65 -10.35 3.31
N ILE A 68 12.39 -9.41 2.71
CA ILE A 68 13.75 -9.63 2.17
C ILE A 68 14.80 -9.67 3.30
N ALA A 69 14.66 -8.83 4.33
CA ALA A 69 15.60 -8.75 5.45
C ALA A 69 15.60 -10.01 6.35
N ALA A 70 14.55 -10.82 6.30
CA ALA A 70 14.34 -11.94 7.23
C ALA A 70 15.37 -13.07 7.11
N THR A 71 16.01 -13.27 5.95
CA THR A 71 16.79 -14.50 5.68
C THR A 71 17.95 -14.76 6.66
N GLY A 72 18.54 -13.72 7.25
CA GLY A 72 19.60 -13.87 8.27
C GLY A 72 19.11 -14.19 9.68
N SER A 73 17.82 -13.96 9.95
CA SER A 73 17.19 -14.10 11.27
C SER A 73 16.30 -15.34 11.41
N LEU A 74 16.10 -16.08 10.33
CA LEU A 74 15.25 -17.27 10.32
C LEU A 74 15.88 -18.42 11.10
N THR A 75 15.10 -19.01 11.99
CA THR A 75 15.49 -20.20 12.77
C THR A 75 15.02 -21.46 12.05
N PRO A 76 15.58 -22.64 12.39
CA PRO A 76 15.09 -23.92 11.86
C PRO A 76 13.59 -24.14 12.11
N ASP A 77 13.08 -23.62 13.23
CA ASP A 77 11.67 -23.73 13.63
C ASP A 77 10.76 -23.00 12.63
N HIS A 78 11.17 -21.81 12.15
CA HIS A 78 10.43 -21.08 11.13
C HIS A 78 10.37 -21.85 9.80
N LEU A 79 11.46 -22.54 9.43
CA LEU A 79 11.49 -23.37 8.22
C LEU A 79 10.56 -24.58 8.35
N ARG A 80 10.55 -25.25 9.51
CA ARG A 80 9.61 -26.35 9.78
C ARG A 80 8.16 -25.89 9.76
N ALA A 81 7.87 -24.73 10.34
CA ALA A 81 6.54 -24.12 10.31
C ALA A 81 6.11 -23.81 8.87
N ALA A 82 6.99 -23.18 8.07
CA ALA A 82 6.75 -22.89 6.66
C ALA A 82 6.42 -24.16 5.87
N ARG A 83 7.22 -25.20 6.06
CA ARG A 83 7.03 -26.50 5.42
C ARG A 83 5.69 -27.13 5.83
N ALA A 84 5.33 -27.07 7.12
CA ALA A 84 4.04 -27.57 7.61
C ALA A 84 2.85 -26.81 7.00
N LEU A 85 2.94 -25.49 6.83
CA LEU A 85 1.89 -24.67 6.16
C LEU A 85 1.70 -25.03 4.67
N LEU A 86 2.75 -25.52 4.01
CA LEU A 86 2.69 -26.05 2.66
C LEU A 86 2.23 -27.52 2.60
N ASN A 87 2.13 -28.18 3.75
CA ASN A 87 1.92 -29.63 3.86
C ASN A 87 3.01 -30.44 3.11
N TRP A 88 4.25 -29.96 3.17
CA TRP A 88 5.40 -30.59 2.53
C TRP A 88 6.16 -31.49 3.50
N SER A 89 6.65 -32.63 3.01
CA SER A 89 7.64 -33.45 3.68
C SER A 89 9.06 -32.89 3.47
N MET A 90 10.06 -33.39 4.22
CA MET A 90 11.47 -33.02 3.95
C MET A 90 11.90 -33.45 2.54
N SER A 91 11.36 -34.55 2.02
CA SER A 91 11.59 -35.00 0.65
C SER A 91 11.00 -34.07 -0.40
N ASP A 92 9.80 -33.53 -0.17
CA ASP A 92 9.18 -32.58 -1.10
C ASP A 92 10.02 -31.29 -1.16
N LEU A 93 10.44 -30.76 -0.01
CA LEU A 93 11.30 -29.59 0.04
C LEU A 93 12.67 -29.84 -0.60
N ALA A 94 13.25 -31.03 -0.42
CA ALA A 94 14.50 -31.42 -1.08
C ALA A 94 14.35 -31.43 -2.61
N LEU A 95 13.26 -32.03 -3.11
CA LEU A 95 12.94 -32.09 -4.54
C LEU A 95 12.78 -30.70 -5.14
N GLU A 96 11.95 -29.85 -4.53
CA GLU A 96 11.65 -28.51 -5.02
C GLU A 96 12.87 -27.57 -4.94
N SER A 97 13.74 -27.73 -3.93
CA SER A 97 14.95 -26.91 -3.77
C SER A 97 16.17 -27.41 -4.53
N GLY A 98 16.11 -28.62 -5.10
CA GLY A 98 17.25 -29.28 -5.74
C GLY A 98 18.38 -29.64 -4.77
N LEU A 99 18.07 -29.76 -3.46
CA LEU A 99 19.02 -30.14 -2.42
C LEU A 99 18.81 -31.59 -2.00
N SER A 100 19.81 -32.20 -1.35
CA SER A 100 19.63 -33.53 -0.77
C SER A 100 18.79 -33.46 0.51
N ILE A 101 18.08 -34.55 0.82
CA ILE A 101 17.32 -34.67 2.08
C ILE A 101 18.22 -34.49 3.30
N SER A 102 19.48 -34.95 3.25
CA SER A 102 20.44 -34.76 4.34
C SER A 102 20.83 -33.30 4.55
N THR A 103 20.92 -32.50 3.49
CA THR A 103 21.12 -31.05 3.59
C THR A 103 19.90 -30.37 4.21
N ILE A 104 18.68 -30.72 3.80
CA ILE A 104 17.44 -30.19 4.41
C ILE A 104 17.38 -30.54 5.89
N LYS A 105 17.66 -31.79 6.25
CA LYS A 105 17.68 -32.24 7.64
C LYS A 105 18.69 -31.47 8.49
N ARG A 106 19.91 -31.23 7.97
CA ARG A 106 20.91 -30.40 8.65
C ARG A 106 20.44 -28.95 8.82
N ILE A 107 19.76 -28.38 7.82
CA ILE A 107 19.18 -27.03 7.93
C ILE A 107 18.10 -26.97 9.03
N GLU A 108 17.23 -27.97 9.11
CA GLU A 108 16.12 -28.01 10.08
C GLU A 108 16.54 -28.39 11.51
N LEU A 109 17.76 -28.90 11.73
CA LEU A 109 18.24 -29.40 13.04
C LEU A 109 19.56 -28.77 13.52
N GLU A 110 20.50 -28.48 12.62
CA GLU A 110 21.89 -28.10 12.93
C GLU A 110 22.38 -26.97 11.99
N PRO A 111 21.82 -25.75 12.11
CA PRO A 111 22.05 -24.67 11.14
C PRO A 111 23.48 -24.09 11.16
N GLN A 112 24.27 -24.37 12.20
CA GLN A 112 25.57 -23.73 12.45
C GLN A 112 26.61 -24.04 11.36
N ASP A 113 26.49 -25.19 10.68
CA ASP A 113 27.47 -25.69 9.71
C ASP A 113 26.94 -25.75 8.26
N VAL A 114 25.81 -25.10 7.97
CA VAL A 114 25.25 -25.15 6.62
C VAL A 114 25.73 -23.98 5.77
N ALA A 115 26.14 -24.30 4.54
CA ALA A 115 26.50 -23.29 3.55
C ALA A 115 25.35 -22.27 3.35
N ARG A 116 25.67 -20.99 3.49
CA ARG A 116 24.72 -19.87 3.30
C ARG A 116 23.92 -19.96 1.99
N ARG A 117 24.53 -20.54 0.94
CA ARG A 117 23.87 -20.79 -0.35
C ARG A 117 22.71 -21.78 -0.24
N SER A 118 22.92 -22.93 0.40
CA SER A 118 21.87 -23.94 0.57
C SER A 118 20.72 -23.42 1.43
N TYR A 119 21.05 -22.64 2.47
CA TYR A 119 20.04 -21.99 3.29
C TYR A 119 19.15 -21.03 2.48
N ARG A 120 19.76 -20.16 1.66
CA ARG A 120 19.02 -19.25 0.77
C ARG A 120 18.11 -20.01 -0.19
N LEU A 121 18.61 -21.07 -0.82
CA LEU A 121 17.81 -21.91 -1.73
C LEU A 121 16.56 -22.46 -1.05
N VAL A 122 16.67 -22.96 0.20
CA VAL A 122 15.51 -23.42 0.97
C VAL A 122 14.50 -22.31 1.19
N VAL A 123 14.96 -21.13 1.64
CA VAL A 123 14.07 -19.98 1.90
C VAL A 123 13.37 -19.53 0.62
N ASP A 124 14.10 -19.44 -0.49
CA ASP A 124 13.55 -19.01 -1.78
C ASP A 124 12.57 -20.05 -2.34
N THR A 125 12.84 -21.34 -2.15
CA THR A 125 11.92 -22.43 -2.53
C THR A 125 10.62 -22.33 -1.74
N LEU A 126 10.69 -22.13 -0.41
CA LEU A 126 9.50 -21.94 0.43
C LEU A 126 8.70 -20.69 -0.01
N ARG A 127 9.40 -19.58 -0.33
CA ARG A 127 8.77 -18.37 -0.87
C ARG A 127 8.07 -18.62 -2.20
N GLY A 128 8.71 -19.39 -3.09
CA GLY A 128 8.13 -19.85 -4.36
C GLY A 128 6.91 -20.73 -4.17
N GLY A 129 6.89 -21.57 -3.13
CA GLY A 129 5.74 -22.36 -2.69
C GLY A 129 4.59 -21.54 -2.09
N GLY A 130 4.77 -20.22 -1.91
CA GLY A 130 3.76 -19.31 -1.41
C GLY A 130 3.91 -18.93 0.07
N ILE A 131 5.06 -19.18 0.68
CA ILE A 131 5.36 -18.71 2.03
C ILE A 131 5.87 -17.26 2.00
N ARG A 132 5.54 -16.49 3.04
CA ARG A 132 6.13 -15.19 3.34
C ARG A 132 6.65 -15.21 4.78
N PHE A 133 7.79 -14.57 4.99
CA PHE A 133 8.49 -14.47 6.27
C PHE A 133 8.52 -13.01 6.69
N VAL A 134 7.58 -12.63 7.55
CA VAL A 134 7.39 -11.22 7.91
C VAL A 134 8.07 -10.94 9.24
N THR A 135 9.03 -10.02 9.25
CA THR A 135 9.60 -9.49 10.48
C THR A 135 8.64 -8.49 11.11
N LEU A 136 8.19 -8.80 12.32
CA LEU A 136 7.38 -7.93 13.16
C LEU A 136 8.27 -7.08 14.06
N ASP A 137 7.67 -6.07 14.67
CA ASP A 137 8.36 -5.21 15.61
C ASP A 137 8.87 -6.05 16.81
N GLY A 138 10.06 -5.69 17.31
CA GLY A 138 10.72 -6.47 18.37
C GLY A 138 11.45 -7.75 17.89
N GLY A 139 11.65 -7.92 16.57
CA GLY A 139 12.46 -9.01 16.02
C GLY A 139 11.75 -10.37 15.97
N THR A 140 10.44 -10.39 16.18
CA THR A 140 9.62 -11.60 16.02
C THR A 140 9.42 -11.88 14.54
N ILE A 141 9.47 -13.15 14.14
CA ILE A 141 9.22 -13.55 12.74
C ILE A 141 7.90 -14.31 12.65
N ALA A 142 7.01 -13.81 11.81
CA ALA A 142 5.79 -14.51 11.42
C ALA A 142 6.01 -15.30 10.13
N VAL A 143 5.47 -16.51 10.08
CA VAL A 143 5.44 -17.36 8.89
C VAL A 143 4.01 -17.45 8.39
N ALA A 144 3.77 -16.99 7.17
CA ALA A 144 2.44 -16.94 6.59
C ALA A 144 2.39 -17.63 5.23
N LYS A 145 1.25 -18.25 4.91
CA LYS A 145 0.94 -18.73 3.56
C LYS A 145 0.15 -17.65 2.83
N ALA A 146 0.71 -17.11 1.76
CA ALA A 146 0.03 -16.12 0.94
C ALA A 146 -1.19 -16.75 0.27
N LYS A 147 -2.37 -16.14 0.45
CA LYS A 147 -3.51 -16.43 -0.41
C LYS A 147 -3.11 -16.02 -1.82
N ARG A 148 -3.27 -16.91 -2.81
CA ARG A 148 -3.19 -16.50 -4.21
C ARG A 148 -4.27 -15.44 -4.44
N THR A 149 -3.90 -14.16 -4.39
CA THR A 149 -4.63 -13.13 -5.10
C THR A 149 -4.35 -13.42 -6.55
N THR A 150 -5.30 -14.06 -7.24
CA THR A 150 -5.25 -14.18 -8.70
C THR A 150 -5.05 -12.78 -9.26
N PRO A 151 -3.87 -12.43 -9.82
CA PRO A 151 -3.82 -11.25 -10.68
C PRO A 151 -4.75 -11.54 -11.87
N PRO A 152 -5.47 -10.54 -12.42
CA PRO A 152 -6.30 -10.76 -13.61
C PRO A 152 -5.43 -11.47 -14.66
N VAL A 153 -5.84 -12.70 -14.97
CA VAL A 153 -5.13 -13.59 -15.89
C VAL A 153 -5.02 -12.84 -17.21
N SER A 154 -3.81 -12.44 -17.60
CA SER A 154 -3.53 -12.21 -19.01
C SER A 154 -3.57 -13.59 -19.66
N ALA A 155 -4.75 -13.92 -20.20
CA ALA A 155 -4.97 -15.14 -20.95
C ALA A 155 -4.13 -15.06 -22.22
N LEU A 156 -2.91 -15.57 -22.17
CA LEU A 156 -2.21 -15.94 -23.39
C LEU A 156 -2.90 -17.21 -23.95
N PRO A 157 -3.36 -17.20 -25.21
CA PRO A 157 -4.19 -18.27 -25.73
C PRO A 157 -3.45 -19.62 -25.80
N ALA A 158 -4.28 -20.67 -25.77
CA ALA A 158 -3.90 -22.08 -25.73
C ALA A 158 -2.81 -22.46 -26.73
N ARG A 159 -1.93 -23.36 -26.28
CA ARG A 159 -0.94 -24.10 -27.09
C ARG A 159 -1.59 -24.65 -28.37
N ILE A 160 -0.91 -24.46 -29.50
CA ILE A 160 -1.19 -25.15 -30.76
C ILE A 160 -0.91 -26.65 -30.56
N PRO A 161 -1.86 -27.55 -30.87
CA PRO A 161 -1.60 -29.00 -30.97
C PRO A 161 -1.07 -29.37 -32.37
N GLY A 162 -0.14 -30.35 -32.42
CA GLY A 162 0.28 -31.06 -33.63
C GLY A 162 1.77 -30.88 -33.93
N HIS A 163 2.55 -31.90 -34.34
CA HIS A 163 2.21 -33.14 -35.05
C HIS A 163 3.32 -34.18 -34.77
N ALA A 164 2.92 -35.43 -34.52
CA ALA A 164 3.82 -36.59 -34.52
C ALA A 164 4.16 -37.03 -35.95
N GLY A 165 5.45 -37.10 -36.30
CA GLY A 165 5.96 -37.72 -37.51
C GLY A 165 7.39 -38.15 -37.30
#